data_AF-A0A5C8TCF3-F1
#
_entry.id   AF-A0A5C8TCF3-F1
#
_cell.length_a   1.000
_cell.length_b   1.000
_cell.length_c   1.000
_cell.angle_alpha   90.00
_cell.angle_beta   90.00
_cell.angle_gamma   90.00
#
_symmetry.space_group_name_H-M   'P 1'
#
loop_
_entity.id
_entity.type
_entity.pdbx_description
1 polymer ?
#
loop_
_entity_poly.entity_id
_entity_poly.type
_entity_poly.pdbx_seq_one_letter_code
_entity_poly.pdbx_strand_id
1 'polypeptide(L)'
;MHILEIGPVEAAHTYMLEQMGAESITCVEASAEAWLKCLVVKELLALNRSRFLLGNIVAFLHENRRRFDLVYCSGVLYHMVDPVELIEAIAKTADACFVWTHVYNSERHPVTFAAERVTRLGIEVNYWSHRYGSKAEKHWCGIDATAAWLTSEDMLRAFAAAGLSNINLIENQPGHPNGPAVLFTSRRP
;
A
#
# COMPACT_ATOMS: atom_id res chain seq x y z
N MET A 1 16.60 12.22 -1.24
CA MET A 1 15.76 11.01 -1.44
C MET A 1 14.40 11.43 -1.98
N HIS A 2 14.02 10.87 -3.12
CA HIS A 2 12.73 11.03 -3.76
C HIS A 2 11.81 9.87 -3.39
N ILE A 3 10.69 10.18 -2.76
CA ILE A 3 9.76 9.19 -2.20
C ILE A 3 8.43 9.23 -2.96
N LEU A 4 7.87 8.05 -3.23
CA LEU A 4 6.47 7.89 -3.60
C LEU A 4 5.69 7.40 -2.39
N GLU A 5 4.71 8.16 -1.94
CA GLU A 5 3.78 7.77 -0.88
C GLU A 5 2.44 7.39 -1.49
N ILE A 6 1.93 6.21 -1.12
CA ILE A 6 0.67 5.69 -1.62
C ILE A 6 -0.38 5.85 -0.51
N GLY A 7 -1.48 6.55 -0.81
CA GLY A 7 -2.58 6.78 0.13
C GLY A 7 -2.17 7.61 1.36
N PRO A 8 -1.82 8.90 1.19
CA PRO A 8 -1.40 9.77 2.31
C PRO A 8 -2.52 10.08 3.31
N VAL A 9 -3.80 9.89 2.96
CA VAL A 9 -4.99 10.17 3.79
C VAL A 9 -5.06 11.61 4.32
N GLU A 10 -4.38 11.90 5.43
CA GLU A 10 -4.32 13.22 6.09
C GLU A 10 -2.86 13.74 6.18
N ALA A 11 -1.96 13.21 5.34
CA ALA A 11 -0.57 13.63 5.19
C ALA A 11 0.30 13.51 6.46
N ALA A 12 -0.09 12.69 7.43
CA ALA A 12 0.68 12.48 8.66
C ALA A 12 2.07 11.91 8.37
N HIS A 13 2.15 10.82 7.60
CA HIS A 13 3.43 10.26 7.18
C HIS A 13 4.17 11.19 6.22
N THR A 14 3.48 11.88 5.31
CA THR A 14 4.09 12.91 4.45
C THR A 14 4.84 13.97 5.26
N TYR A 15 4.20 14.51 6.30
CA TYR A 15 4.84 15.48 7.19
C TYR A 15 6.09 14.89 7.86
N MET A 16 5.99 13.69 8.43
CA MET A 16 7.12 13.02 9.08
C MET A 16 8.28 12.81 8.10
N LEU A 17 8.00 12.37 6.88
CA LEU A 17 9.00 12.15 5.83
C LEU A 17 9.68 13.48 5.42
N GLU A 18 8.93 14.58 5.30
CA GLU A 18 9.53 15.90 5.06
C GLU A 18 10.43 16.32 6.23
N GLN A 19 9.99 16.14 7.48
CA GLN A 19 10.79 16.48 8.66
C GLN A 19 12.08 15.64 8.75
N MET A 20 12.03 14.40 8.29
CA MET A 20 13.20 13.52 8.18
C MET A 20 14.15 13.87 7.02
N GLY A 21 13.84 14.93 6.25
CA GLY A 21 14.71 15.44 5.19
C GLY A 21 14.50 14.80 3.82
N ALA A 22 13.33 14.20 3.56
CA ALA A 22 12.96 13.81 2.20
C ALA A 22 13.10 15.01 1.25
N GLU A 23 13.71 14.78 0.09
CA GLU A 23 14.03 15.84 -0.87
C GLU A 23 12.82 16.20 -1.70
N SER A 24 12.04 15.19 -2.10
CA SER A 24 10.72 15.37 -2.69
C SER A 24 9.83 14.18 -2.37
N ILE A 25 8.55 14.42 -2.14
CA ILE A 25 7.55 13.38 -1.92
C ILE A 25 6.45 13.55 -2.96
N THR A 26 6.19 12.50 -3.74
CA THR A 26 5.00 12.43 -4.59
C THR A 26 3.98 11.56 -3.86
N CYS A 27 2.82 12.11 -3.54
CA CYS A 27 1.77 11.40 -2.84
C CYS A 27 0.60 11.18 -3.80
N VAL A 28 0.11 9.94 -3.93
CA VAL A 28 -1.05 9.62 -4.77
C VAL A 28 -2.18 9.15 -3.87
N GLU A 29 -3.30 9.87 -3.92
CA GLU A 29 -4.51 9.60 -3.14
C GLU A 29 -5.68 9.38 -4.09
N ALA A 30 -6.47 8.36 -3.85
CA ALA A 30 -7.62 8.03 -4.70
C ALA A 30 -8.92 8.69 -4.21
N SER A 31 -9.02 8.97 -2.90
CA SER A 31 -10.17 9.67 -2.31
C SER A 31 -10.03 11.19 -2.48
N ALA A 32 -10.99 11.81 -3.17
CA ALA A 32 -11.04 13.26 -3.31
C ALA A 32 -11.13 13.99 -1.96
N GLU A 33 -11.85 13.41 -0.99
CA GLU A 33 -11.96 13.98 0.36
C GLU A 33 -10.60 13.94 1.08
N ALA A 34 -9.94 12.79 1.10
CA ALA A 34 -8.61 12.63 1.69
C ALA A 34 -7.59 13.55 1.02
N TRP A 35 -7.60 13.59 -0.31
CA TRP A 35 -6.72 14.46 -1.09
C TRP A 35 -6.93 15.94 -0.72
N LEU A 36 -8.18 16.40 -0.55
CA LEU A 36 -8.46 17.76 -0.06
C LEU A 36 -7.90 18.00 1.36
N LYS A 37 -8.04 17.03 2.27
CA LYS A 37 -7.44 17.11 3.61
C LYS A 37 -5.92 17.22 3.53
N CYS A 38 -5.26 16.47 2.65
CA CYS A 38 -3.83 16.61 2.41
C CYS A 38 -3.45 18.01 1.94
N LEU A 39 -4.23 18.64 1.07
CA LEU A 39 -3.99 20.02 0.64
C LEU A 39 -4.14 21.02 1.79
N VAL A 40 -5.14 20.84 2.66
CA VAL A 40 -5.30 21.67 3.87
C VAL A 40 -4.09 21.50 4.79
N VAL A 41 -3.66 20.27 5.06
CA VAL A 41 -2.49 19.98 5.91
C VAL A 41 -1.21 20.55 5.29
N LYS A 42 -1.07 20.47 3.97
CA LYS A 42 0.03 21.08 3.23
C LYS A 42 0.15 22.57 3.51
N GLU A 43 -0.95 23.31 3.45
CA GLU A 43 -0.95 24.75 3.75
C GLU A 43 -0.70 25.02 5.24
N LEU A 44 -1.35 24.29 6.14
CA LEU A 44 -1.22 24.49 7.59
C LEU A 44 0.20 24.23 8.11
N LEU A 45 0.88 23.23 7.56
CA LEU A 45 2.22 22.81 7.99
C LEU A 45 3.33 23.31 7.06
N ALA A 46 2.99 24.13 6.05
CA ALA A 46 3.91 24.63 5.04
C ALA A 46 4.75 23.51 4.39
N LEU A 47 4.10 22.42 3.98
CA LEU A 47 4.75 21.29 3.32
C LEU A 47 5.19 21.68 1.90
N ASN A 48 6.48 21.94 1.73
CA ASN A 48 7.01 22.53 0.50
C ASN A 48 7.73 21.53 -0.41
N ARG A 49 7.94 20.29 0.05
CA ARG A 49 8.62 19.23 -0.73
C ARG A 49 7.67 18.11 -1.17
N SER A 50 6.41 18.18 -0.76
CA SER A 50 5.37 17.22 -1.11
C SER A 50 4.43 17.74 -2.19
N ARG A 51 4.08 16.84 -3.10
CA ARG A 51 3.09 17.04 -4.15
C ARG A 51 2.00 15.98 -4.04
N PHE A 52 0.77 16.41 -3.84
CA PHE A 52 -0.40 15.55 -3.74
C PHE A 52 -1.13 15.46 -5.07
N LEU A 53 -1.30 14.25 -5.58
CA LEU A 53 -2.03 13.93 -6.81
C LEU A 53 -3.32 13.18 -6.44
N LEU A 54 -4.43 13.60 -7.02
CA LEU A 54 -5.68 12.85 -6.98
C LEU A 54 -5.67 11.84 -8.13
N GLY A 55 -5.72 10.55 -7.84
CA GLY A 55 -5.73 9.52 -8.88
C GLY A 55 -5.59 8.09 -8.36
N ASN A 56 -5.74 7.14 -9.29
CA ASN A 56 -5.51 5.73 -9.03
C ASN A 56 -4.01 5.41 -9.06
N ILE A 57 -3.49 4.77 -8.00
CA ILE A 57 -2.05 4.48 -7.88
C ILE A 57 -1.54 3.52 -8.95
N VAL A 58 -2.31 2.49 -9.31
CA VAL A 58 -1.91 1.51 -10.33
C VAL A 58 -1.81 2.19 -11.69
N ALA A 59 -2.81 3.01 -12.06
CA ALA A 59 -2.75 3.82 -13.29
C ALA A 59 -1.55 4.78 -13.28
N PHE A 60 -1.32 5.48 -12.16
CA PHE A 60 -0.15 6.35 -12.00
C PHE A 60 1.16 5.59 -12.21
N LEU A 61 1.33 4.41 -11.59
CA LEU A 61 2.57 3.62 -11.70
C LEU A 61 2.79 3.06 -13.12
N HIS A 62 1.73 2.74 -13.86
CA HIS A 62 1.84 2.28 -15.26
C HIS A 62 2.26 3.41 -16.22
N GLU A 63 1.81 4.64 -15.97
CA GLU A 63 2.12 5.81 -16.83
C GLU A 63 3.44 6.50 -16.44
N ASN A 64 3.76 6.50 -15.14
CA ASN A 64 4.91 7.20 -14.61
C ASN A 64 6.23 6.50 -14.98
N ARG A 65 7.12 7.25 -15.65
CA ARG A 65 8.47 6.77 -16.00
C ARG A 65 9.55 7.17 -15.00
N ARG A 66 9.21 7.95 -13.97
CA ARG A 66 10.16 8.37 -12.94
C ARG A 66 10.42 7.22 -11.97
N ARG A 67 11.69 6.99 -11.62
CA ARG A 67 12.03 6.10 -10.50
C ARG A 67 12.08 6.85 -9.18
N PHE A 68 11.73 6.15 -8.10
CA PHE A 68 11.81 6.65 -6.73
C PHE A 68 12.85 5.84 -5.95
N ASP A 69 13.45 6.48 -4.96
CA ASP A 69 14.40 5.82 -4.06
C ASP A 69 13.66 4.92 -3.04
N LEU A 70 12.42 5.30 -2.70
CA LEU A 70 11.57 4.58 -1.75
C LEU A 70 10.10 4.70 -2.17
N VAL A 71 9.38 3.58 -2.13
CA VAL A 71 7.91 3.57 -2.07
C VAL A 71 7.46 3.37 -0.63
N TYR A 72 6.64 4.28 -0.12
CA TYR A 72 6.00 4.20 1.18
C TYR A 72 4.54 3.75 1.00
N CYS A 73 4.26 2.48 1.30
CA CYS A 73 2.97 1.83 1.11
C CYS A 73 2.41 1.36 2.47
N SER A 74 1.85 2.31 3.23
CA SER A 74 1.29 2.03 4.55
C SER A 74 -0.21 2.14 4.50
N GLY A 75 -0.93 1.05 4.78
CA GLY A 75 -2.38 1.10 4.90
C GLY A 75 -3.15 0.95 3.60
N VAL A 76 -2.51 0.54 2.49
CA VAL A 76 -3.16 0.53 1.16
C VAL A 76 -3.24 -0.86 0.52
N LEU A 77 -2.23 -1.71 0.69
CA LEU A 77 -2.12 -2.95 -0.09
C LEU A 77 -3.34 -3.89 0.06
N TYR A 78 -3.91 -3.97 1.26
CA TYR A 78 -5.11 -4.78 1.56
C TYR A 78 -6.44 -4.16 1.06
N HIS A 79 -6.40 -2.98 0.45
CA HIS A 79 -7.54 -2.36 -0.22
C HIS A 79 -7.57 -2.64 -1.73
N MET A 80 -6.56 -3.32 -2.27
CA MET A 80 -6.44 -3.58 -3.70
C MET A 80 -7.29 -4.77 -4.14
N VAL A 81 -7.88 -4.69 -5.33
CA VAL A 81 -8.50 -5.85 -5.99
C VAL A 81 -7.43 -6.83 -6.47
N ASP A 82 -6.32 -6.31 -7.02
CA ASP A 82 -5.15 -7.09 -7.40
C ASP A 82 -3.91 -6.58 -6.62
N PRO A 83 -3.66 -7.09 -5.40
CA PRO A 83 -2.52 -6.66 -4.60
C PRO A 83 -1.18 -7.01 -5.25
N VAL A 84 -1.07 -8.10 -6.03
CA VAL A 84 0.19 -8.47 -6.67
C VAL A 84 0.50 -7.58 -7.88
N GLU A 85 -0.51 -7.07 -8.59
CA GLU A 85 -0.30 -6.03 -9.62
C GLU A 85 0.35 -4.78 -9.00
N LEU A 86 -0.14 -4.34 -7.84
CA LEU A 86 0.47 -3.19 -7.15
C LEU A 86 1.91 -3.49 -6.74
N ILE A 87 2.19 -4.68 -6.18
CA ILE A 87 3.56 -5.10 -5.82
C ILE A 87 4.48 -5.08 -7.05
N GLU A 88 4.02 -5.63 -8.18
CA GLU A 88 4.78 -5.63 -9.44
C GLU A 88 5.07 -4.19 -9.93
N ALA A 89 4.06 -3.32 -9.91
CA ALA A 89 4.19 -1.93 -10.31
C ALA A 89 5.15 -1.15 -9.40
N ILE A 90 5.11 -1.42 -8.09
CA ILE A 90 6.06 -0.87 -7.11
C ILE A 90 7.50 -1.30 -7.44
N ALA A 91 7.72 -2.60 -7.66
CA ALA A 91 9.05 -3.16 -7.92
C ALA A 91 9.67 -2.68 -9.25
N LYS A 92 8.84 -2.26 -10.21
CA LYS A 92 9.29 -1.61 -11.46
C LYS A 92 9.73 -0.15 -11.24
N THR A 93 9.21 0.52 -10.21
CA THR A 93 9.35 1.96 -10.03
C THR A 93 10.37 2.34 -8.94
N ALA A 94 10.66 1.44 -7.99
CA ALA A 94 11.65 1.67 -6.93
C ALA A 94 12.41 0.39 -6.57
N ASP A 95 13.62 0.58 -6.02
CA ASP A 95 14.47 -0.50 -5.52
C ASP A 95 14.28 -0.76 -4.01
N ALA A 96 13.48 0.06 -3.33
CA ALA A 96 13.13 -0.12 -1.92
C ALA A 96 11.65 0.22 -1.67
N CYS A 97 11.02 -0.54 -0.77
CA CYS A 97 9.67 -0.31 -0.32
C CYS A 97 9.55 -0.48 1.20
N PHE A 98 8.76 0.37 1.83
CA PHE A 98 8.28 0.23 3.19
C PHE A 98 6.80 -0.11 3.14
N VAL A 99 6.39 -1.15 3.87
CA VAL A 99 5.03 -1.67 3.83
C VAL A 99 4.48 -1.88 5.23
N TRP A 100 3.29 -1.33 5.47
CA TRP A 100 2.40 -1.75 6.55
C TRP A 100 1.07 -2.17 5.93
N THR A 101 0.59 -3.38 6.25
CA THR A 101 -0.64 -3.90 5.66
C THR A 101 -1.32 -4.91 6.56
N HIS A 102 -2.63 -5.00 6.46
CA HIS A 102 -3.37 -6.16 6.93
C HIS A 102 -3.10 -7.39 6.05
N VAL A 103 -3.17 -8.56 6.67
CA VAL A 103 -2.98 -9.86 6.01
C VAL A 103 -4.08 -10.82 6.42
N TYR A 104 -4.45 -11.71 5.51
CA TYR A 104 -5.41 -12.76 5.80
C TYR A 104 -4.83 -13.77 6.80
N ASN A 105 -5.69 -14.22 7.71
CA ASN A 105 -5.40 -15.28 8.68
C ASN A 105 -6.69 -16.07 8.94
N SER A 106 -6.64 -17.38 8.68
CA SER A 106 -7.82 -18.26 8.77
C SER A 106 -8.36 -18.45 10.19
N GLU A 107 -7.57 -18.20 11.23
CA GLU A 107 -8.04 -18.31 12.62
C GLU A 107 -8.80 -17.06 13.06
N ARG A 108 -8.52 -15.90 12.44
CA ARG A 108 -9.11 -14.61 12.79
C ARG A 108 -10.16 -14.10 11.81
N HIS A 109 -10.11 -14.56 10.57
CA HIS A 109 -11.06 -14.18 9.52
C HIS A 109 -11.97 -15.36 9.15
N PRO A 110 -13.30 -15.16 9.16
CA PRO A 110 -14.26 -16.23 8.85
C PRO A 110 -14.36 -16.51 7.34
N VAL A 111 -15.12 -17.56 7.00
CA VAL A 111 -15.42 -18.08 5.64
C VAL A 111 -16.02 -17.04 4.67
N THR A 112 -16.33 -15.83 5.13
CA THR A 112 -16.81 -14.74 4.27
C THR A 112 -15.75 -14.25 3.27
N PHE A 113 -14.48 -14.58 3.50
CA PHE A 113 -13.43 -14.42 2.51
C PHE A 113 -13.47 -15.59 1.52
N ALA A 114 -13.67 -15.27 0.24
CA ALA A 114 -13.61 -16.26 -0.82
C ALA A 114 -12.16 -16.40 -1.29
N ALA A 115 -11.60 -17.61 -1.20
CA ALA A 115 -10.28 -17.88 -1.74
C ALA A 115 -10.34 -18.08 -3.25
N GLU A 116 -9.54 -17.31 -3.97
CA GLU A 116 -9.27 -17.50 -5.40
C GLU A 116 -7.77 -17.77 -5.58
N ARG A 117 -7.43 -18.88 -6.23
CA ARG A 117 -6.02 -19.17 -6.55
C ARG A 117 -5.67 -18.48 -7.85
N VAL A 118 -4.65 -17.63 -7.81
CA VAL A 118 -4.21 -16.83 -8.95
C VAL A 118 -2.73 -17.10 -9.21
N THR A 119 -2.36 -17.18 -10.48
CA THR A 119 -0.96 -17.19 -10.91
C THR A 119 -0.53 -15.77 -11.29
N ARG A 120 0.48 -15.24 -10.60
CA ARG A 120 1.10 -13.92 -10.85
C ARG A 120 2.60 -14.07 -10.66
N LEU A 121 3.41 -13.35 -11.44
CA LEU A 121 4.88 -13.36 -11.32
C LEU A 121 5.49 -14.78 -11.33
N GLY A 122 4.86 -15.74 -12.01
CA GLY A 122 5.29 -17.14 -12.05
C GLY A 122 5.07 -17.94 -10.75
N ILE A 123 4.37 -17.38 -9.76
CA ILE A 123 4.00 -18.05 -8.51
C ILE A 123 2.49 -18.19 -8.38
N GLU A 124 2.04 -19.21 -7.66
CA GLU A 124 0.66 -19.32 -7.20
C GLU A 124 0.50 -18.61 -5.85
N VAL A 125 -0.55 -17.81 -5.73
CA VAL A 125 -0.95 -17.08 -4.51
C VAL A 125 -2.46 -17.19 -4.33
N ASN A 126 -2.94 -17.16 -3.08
CA ASN A 126 -4.37 -17.15 -2.81
C ASN A 126 -4.84 -15.73 -2.49
N TYR A 127 -5.78 -15.25 -3.29
CA TYR A 127 -6.49 -14.00 -3.05
C TYR A 127 -7.68 -14.31 -2.16
N TRP A 128 -7.65 -13.80 -0.94
CA TRP A 128 -8.78 -13.89 -0.02
C TRP A 128 -9.64 -12.65 -0.24
N SER A 129 -10.60 -12.77 -1.14
CA SER A 129 -11.43 -11.66 -1.59
C SER A 129 -12.60 -11.43 -0.64
N HIS A 130 -12.89 -10.16 -0.35
CA HIS A 130 -14.07 -9.75 0.38
C HIS A 130 -14.71 -8.51 -0.25
N ARG A 131 -16.00 -8.33 0.01
CA ARG A 131 -16.78 -7.17 -0.45
C ARG A 131 -16.93 -6.17 0.70
N TYR A 132 -16.77 -4.89 0.41
CA TYR A 132 -17.07 -3.83 1.36
C TYR A 132 -18.59 -3.76 1.59
N GLY A 133 -19.01 -3.70 2.86
CA GLY A 133 -20.42 -3.54 3.23
C GLY A 133 -20.91 -2.10 3.02
N SER A 134 -22.22 -1.87 3.14
CA SER A 134 -22.84 -0.53 2.98
C SER A 134 -22.35 0.54 3.97
N LYS A 135 -21.63 0.16 5.04
CA LYS A 135 -20.98 1.08 5.99
C LYS A 135 -19.57 1.48 5.58
N ALA A 136 -19.05 0.98 4.46
CA ALA A 136 -17.72 1.31 3.96
C ALA A 136 -17.59 2.77 3.57
N GLU A 137 -18.69 3.44 3.18
CA GLU A 137 -18.73 4.88 2.94
C GLU A 137 -18.27 5.74 4.15
N LYS A 138 -18.25 5.16 5.36
CA LYS A 138 -17.83 5.83 6.60
C LYS A 138 -16.41 5.49 7.05
N HIS A 139 -15.70 4.61 6.34
CA HIS A 139 -14.38 4.12 6.73
C HIS A 139 -13.40 4.31 5.58
N TRP A 140 -12.12 4.49 5.89
CA TRP A 140 -11.04 4.55 4.90
C TRP A 140 -10.95 3.21 4.15
N CYS A 141 -11.68 3.08 3.04
CA CYS A 141 -11.74 1.88 2.22
C CYS A 141 -11.09 2.10 0.85
N GLY A 142 -10.88 1.02 0.11
CA GLY A 142 -10.52 1.11 -1.30
C GLY A 142 -11.62 1.78 -2.12
N ILE A 143 -11.25 2.27 -3.31
CA ILE A 143 -12.20 2.86 -4.26
C ILE A 143 -13.08 1.81 -4.97
N ASP A 144 -12.66 0.55 -4.92
CA ASP A 144 -13.37 -0.58 -5.50
C ASP A 144 -14.37 -1.19 -4.52
N ALA A 145 -15.38 -1.89 -5.04
CA ALA A 145 -16.38 -2.57 -4.20
C ALA A 145 -15.83 -3.76 -3.41
N THR A 146 -14.67 -4.28 -3.82
CA THR A 146 -14.02 -5.47 -3.27
C THR A 146 -12.54 -5.24 -3.05
N ALA A 147 -11.94 -6.03 -2.17
CA ALA A 147 -10.50 -6.10 -2.00
C ALA A 147 -10.07 -7.55 -1.79
N ALA A 148 -8.83 -7.85 -2.14
CA ALA A 148 -8.20 -9.15 -1.93
C ALA A 148 -7.07 -9.04 -0.92
N TRP A 149 -7.10 -9.89 0.09
CA TRP A 149 -6.06 -9.99 1.11
C TRP A 149 -5.16 -11.17 0.78
N LEU A 150 -3.86 -11.01 1.02
CA LEU A 150 -2.88 -12.08 0.94
C LEU A 150 -2.59 -12.60 2.34
N THR A 151 -2.18 -13.87 2.46
CA THR A 151 -1.48 -14.32 3.66
C THR A 151 -0.14 -13.60 3.76
N SER A 152 0.44 -13.53 4.96
CA SER A 152 1.79 -12.98 5.12
C SER A 152 2.81 -13.73 4.24
N GLU A 153 2.69 -15.06 4.15
CA GLU A 153 3.57 -15.88 3.30
C GLU A 153 3.42 -15.56 1.80
N ASP A 154 2.20 -15.58 1.27
CA ASP A 154 1.95 -15.31 -0.16
C ASP A 154 2.38 -13.88 -0.54
N MET A 155 2.15 -12.92 0.37
CA MET A 155 2.57 -11.54 0.20
C MET A 155 4.09 -11.40 0.11
N LEU A 156 4.85 -11.95 1.07
CA LEU A 156 6.32 -11.85 1.07
C LEU A 156 6.92 -12.58 -0.14
N ARG A 157 6.32 -13.71 -0.54
CA ARG A 157 6.68 -14.41 -1.78
C ARG A 157 6.42 -13.56 -3.02
N ALA A 158 5.32 -12.82 -3.08
CA ALA A 158 5.01 -11.91 -4.19
C ALA A 158 6.04 -10.77 -4.28
N PHE A 159 6.43 -10.16 -3.15
CA PHE A 159 7.51 -9.15 -3.13
C PHE A 159 8.84 -9.74 -3.63
N ALA A 160 9.20 -10.93 -3.18
CA ALA A 160 10.41 -11.61 -3.64
C ALA A 160 10.38 -11.93 -5.14
N ALA A 161 9.25 -12.46 -5.65
CA ALA A 161 9.06 -12.77 -7.07
C ALA A 161 9.08 -11.51 -7.96
N ALA A 162 8.65 -10.36 -7.42
CA ALA A 162 8.74 -9.07 -8.10
C ALA A 162 10.17 -8.49 -8.15
N GLY A 163 11.12 -9.10 -7.43
CA GLY A 163 12.52 -8.68 -7.37
C GLY A 163 12.90 -7.83 -6.15
N LEU A 164 11.98 -7.60 -5.21
CA LEU A 164 12.23 -6.94 -3.92
C LEU A 164 12.47 -8.00 -2.83
N SER A 165 13.49 -8.84 -3.04
CA SER A 165 13.70 -10.08 -2.27
C SER A 165 14.50 -9.93 -0.97
N ASN A 166 15.19 -8.80 -0.74
CA ASN A 166 15.83 -8.53 0.54
C ASN A 166 14.78 -7.95 1.50
N ILE A 167 14.10 -8.84 2.21
CA ILE A 167 12.95 -8.52 3.07
C ILE A 167 13.38 -8.53 4.54
N ASN A 168 13.09 -7.43 5.24
CA ASN A 168 13.27 -7.30 6.67
C ASN A 168 11.90 -7.11 7.35
N LEU A 169 11.38 -8.16 7.98
CA LEU A 169 10.14 -8.11 8.75
C LEU A 169 10.41 -7.41 10.09
N ILE A 170 9.80 -6.24 10.27
CA ILE A 170 9.99 -5.38 11.45
C ILE A 170 8.99 -5.76 12.53
N GLU A 171 7.71 -5.93 12.17
CA GLU A 171 6.66 -6.34 13.10
C GLU A 171 5.73 -7.37 12.47
N ASN A 172 5.32 -8.33 13.28
CA ASN A 172 4.24 -9.26 12.98
C ASN A 172 3.19 -9.14 14.09
N GLN A 173 2.01 -8.63 13.73
CA GLN A 173 0.96 -8.27 14.67
C GLN A 173 -0.29 -9.14 14.45
N PRO A 174 -0.24 -10.45 14.76
CA PRO A 174 -1.42 -11.31 14.62
C PRO A 174 -2.57 -10.84 15.51
N GLY A 175 -2.25 -10.16 16.61
CA GLY A 175 -3.17 -9.65 17.61
C GLY A 175 -3.90 -8.34 17.28
N HIS A 176 -3.53 -7.65 16.19
CA HIS A 176 -3.96 -6.27 15.95
C HIS A 176 -5.50 -6.13 15.92
N PRO A 177 -6.08 -5.09 16.55
CA PRO A 177 -7.52 -4.99 16.79
C PRO A 177 -8.37 -4.94 15.52
N ASN A 178 -7.83 -4.39 14.43
CA ASN A 178 -8.53 -4.29 13.13
C ASN A 178 -8.27 -5.49 12.20
N GLY A 179 -7.67 -6.57 12.72
CA GLY A 179 -7.22 -7.73 11.95
C GLY A 179 -5.70 -7.84 11.92
N PRO A 180 -5.14 -9.05 11.71
CA PRO A 180 -3.70 -9.27 11.64
C PRO A 180 -3.00 -8.32 10.68
N ALA A 181 -1.84 -7.82 11.08
CA ALA A 181 -1.06 -6.88 10.30
C ALA A 181 0.43 -7.21 10.36
N VAL A 182 1.17 -6.73 9.38
CA VAL A 182 2.62 -6.86 9.30
C VAL A 182 3.25 -5.55 8.89
N LEU A 183 4.47 -5.32 9.37
CA LEU A 183 5.31 -4.20 9.00
C LEU A 183 6.65 -4.73 8.50
N PHE A 184 7.08 -4.34 7.31
CA PHE A 184 8.36 -4.75 6.78
C PHE A 184 8.95 -3.72 5.81
N THR A 185 10.24 -3.87 5.54
CA THR A 185 10.89 -3.26 4.39
C THR A 185 11.31 -4.33 3.41
N SER A 186 11.30 -4.00 2.12
CA SER A 186 11.80 -4.86 1.05
C SER A 186 12.71 -4.06 0.13
N ARG A 187 13.77 -4.70 -0.37
CA ARG A 187 14.75 -4.08 -1.27
C ARG A 187 15.17 -5.05 -2.37
N ARG A 188 15.60 -4.50 -3.50
CA ARG A 188 16.34 -5.27 -4.51
C ARG A 188 17.64 -5.80 -3.87
N PRO A 189 18.04 -7.06 -4.15
CA PRO A 189 19.25 -7.66 -3.60
C PRO A 189 20.54 -6.96 -4.03
#